data_AF-A0A4R0X5K9-F1
#
_entry.id   AF-A0A4R0X5K9-F1
#
_cell.length_a   1.000
_cell.length_b   1.000
_cell.length_c   1.000
_cell.angle_alpha   90.00
_cell.angle_beta   90.00
_cell.angle_gamma   90.00
#
_symmetry.space_group_name_H-M   'P 1'
#
loop_
_entity.id
_entity.type
_entity.pdbx_description
1 polymer ?
#
loop_
_entity_poly.entity_id
_entity_poly.type
_entity_poly.pdbx_seq_one_letter_code
_entity_poly.pdbx_strand_id
1 'polypeptide(L)'
;MPRVSREQTDENRRLIEAASARLFKERGLNGVSVTDIMASAGLTHGGFYGHFESKDELAAVACERAFGESVVRWRALVKEDAGEQAFVDALAKHYLSAKQRDEPGGGCPAVGLATDVSREETTKPVRGAYLQGLKSMLGRLASFAGPRPSKKARQRAIARLSMLVGAATLARAVRGDPLSDEILTAVRDYLHDSFE
;
A
#
# COMPACT_ATOMS: atom_id res chain seq x y z
N MET A 1 23.41 31.49 8.02
CA MET A 1 22.21 30.66 8.32
C MET A 1 22.63 29.61 9.34
N PRO A 2 21.88 29.41 10.44
CA PRO A 2 22.23 28.36 11.39
C PRO A 2 22.15 27.00 10.70
N ARG A 3 23.16 26.15 10.90
CA ARG A 3 23.18 24.77 10.39
C ARG A 3 22.02 24.01 11.04
N VAL A 4 21.18 23.41 10.21
CA VAL A 4 20.12 22.50 10.66
C VAL A 4 20.77 21.36 11.46
N SER A 5 20.22 20.99 12.62
CA SER A 5 20.75 19.88 13.41
C SER A 5 20.56 18.55 12.67
N ARG A 6 21.36 17.54 13.03
CA ARG A 6 21.17 16.18 12.48
C ARG A 6 19.77 15.65 12.76
N GLU A 7 19.30 15.85 13.99
CA GLU A 7 17.94 15.48 14.41
C GLU A 7 16.86 16.14 13.56
N GLN A 8 16.96 17.45 13.29
CA GLN A 8 16.02 18.15 12.42
C GLN A 8 16.10 17.67 10.97
N THR A 9 17.29 17.25 10.51
CA THR A 9 17.48 16.70 9.16
C THR A 9 16.80 15.33 9.03
N ASP A 10 16.94 14.47 10.04
CA ASP A 10 16.30 13.15 10.07
C ASP A 10 14.77 13.28 10.17
N GLU A 11 14.27 14.23 10.96
CA GLU A 11 12.83 14.49 11.06
C GLU A 11 12.26 15.02 9.75
N ASN A 12 12.92 16.00 9.12
CA ASN A 12 12.51 16.49 7.80
C ASN A 12 12.46 15.36 6.77
N ARG A 13 13.46 14.46 6.78
CA ARG A 13 13.47 13.29 5.91
C ARG A 13 12.25 12.40 6.15
N ARG A 14 11.90 12.10 7.40
CA ARG A 14 10.70 11.31 7.75
C ARG A 14 9.41 11.96 7.28
N LEU A 15 9.29 13.28 7.42
CA LEU A 15 8.13 14.03 6.95
C LEU A 15 7.98 13.94 5.43
N ILE A 16 9.09 14.05 4.69
CA ILE A 16 9.11 13.88 3.23
C ILE A 16 8.68 12.46 2.84
N GLU A 17 9.23 11.43 3.47
CA GLU A 17 8.90 10.03 3.18
C GLU A 17 7.42 9.72 3.47
N ALA A 18 6.88 10.21 4.59
CA ALA A 18 5.48 10.02 4.98
C ALA A 18 4.51 10.76 4.03
N ALA A 19 4.82 12.02 3.69
CA ALA A 19 4.04 12.78 2.72
C ALA A 19 4.03 12.10 1.35
N SER A 20 5.19 11.60 0.91
CA SER A 20 5.35 10.90 -0.37
C SER A 20 4.57 9.59 -0.42
N ALA A 21 4.69 8.76 0.62
CA ALA A 21 3.96 7.49 0.71
C ALA A 21 2.45 7.70 0.61
N ARG A 22 1.93 8.78 1.23
CA ARG A 22 0.52 9.15 1.13
C ARG A 22 0.16 9.67 -0.27
N LEU A 23 0.85 10.69 -0.75
CA LEU A 23 0.54 11.37 -2.01
C LEU A 23 0.65 10.44 -3.21
N PHE A 24 1.65 9.56 -3.27
CA PHE A 24 1.80 8.62 -4.37
C PHE A 24 0.63 7.63 -4.45
N LYS A 25 0.07 7.20 -3.31
CA LYS A 25 -1.14 6.34 -3.31
C LYS A 25 -2.39 7.11 -3.71
N GLU A 26 -2.45 8.41 -3.43
CA GLU A 26 -3.60 9.27 -3.77
C GLU A 26 -3.63 9.67 -5.25
N ARG A 27 -2.46 9.98 -5.82
CA ARG A 27 -2.34 10.69 -7.10
C ARG A 27 -1.43 9.98 -8.11
N GLY A 28 -0.91 8.80 -7.77
CA GLY A 28 0.05 8.04 -8.58
C GLY A 28 1.47 8.61 -8.49
N LEU A 29 2.43 7.89 -9.07
CA LEU A 29 3.84 8.30 -9.08
C LEU A 29 4.04 9.53 -9.97
N ASN A 30 3.35 9.57 -11.11
CA ASN A 30 3.51 10.63 -12.10
C ASN A 30 2.63 11.86 -11.84
N GLY A 31 1.57 11.73 -11.04
CA GLY A 31 0.66 12.84 -10.68
C GLY A 31 1.11 13.69 -9.48
N VAL A 32 2.31 13.46 -8.95
CA VAL A 32 2.85 14.17 -7.78
C VAL A 32 4.19 14.81 -8.14
N SER A 33 4.36 16.11 -7.94
CA SER A 33 5.66 16.78 -8.12
C SER A 33 6.49 16.81 -6.82
N VAL A 34 7.79 17.09 -6.93
CA VAL A 34 8.63 17.36 -5.75
C VAL A 34 8.08 18.54 -4.95
N THR A 35 7.57 19.58 -5.63
CA THR A 35 6.92 20.73 -4.99
C THR A 35 5.72 20.32 -4.15
N ASP A 36 4.85 19.44 -4.66
CA ASP A 36 3.67 18.96 -3.91
C ASP A 36 4.08 18.20 -2.65
N ILE A 37 5.12 17.37 -2.75
CA ILE A 37 5.65 16.58 -1.64
C ILE A 37 6.21 17.50 -0.57
N MET A 38 7.07 18.44 -0.96
CA MET A 38 7.72 19.36 -0.03
C MET A 38 6.68 20.26 0.64
N ALA A 39 5.72 20.79 -0.12
CA ALA A 39 4.61 21.57 0.43
C ALA A 39 3.78 20.74 1.43
N SER A 40 3.47 19.48 1.10
CA SER A 40 2.76 18.59 2.02
C SER A 40 3.58 18.21 3.26
N ALA A 41 4.91 18.23 3.18
CA ALA A 41 5.79 17.99 4.31
C ALA A 41 6.03 19.26 5.16
N GLY A 42 5.49 20.42 4.75
CA GLY A 42 5.72 21.70 5.41
C GLY A 42 7.14 22.26 5.18
N LEU A 43 7.79 21.85 4.09
CA LEU A 43 9.18 22.16 3.78
C LEU A 43 9.32 22.91 2.46
N THR A 44 10.39 23.69 2.32
CA THR A 44 10.69 24.41 1.08
C THR A 44 11.22 23.48 0.00
N HIS A 45 10.89 23.72 -1.27
CA HIS A 45 11.37 22.93 -2.42
C HIS A 45 12.89 22.69 -2.42
N GLY A 46 13.69 23.72 -2.13
CA GLY A 46 15.15 23.64 -2.13
C GLY A 46 15.74 22.65 -1.11
N GLY A 47 14.97 22.26 -0.09
CA GLY A 47 15.40 21.26 0.90
C GLY A 47 15.43 19.83 0.36
N PHE A 48 14.72 19.55 -0.74
CA PHE A 48 14.55 18.20 -1.26
C PHE A 48 15.89 17.51 -1.58
N TYR A 49 16.74 18.20 -2.35
CA TYR A 49 18.01 17.68 -2.81
C TYR A 49 19.07 17.57 -1.70
N GLY A 50 18.77 18.06 -0.49
CA GLY A 50 19.55 17.76 0.71
C GLY A 50 19.21 16.41 1.35
N HIS A 51 18.11 15.77 0.95
CA HIS A 51 17.61 14.51 1.51
C HIS A 51 17.58 13.35 0.50
N PHE A 52 17.27 13.63 -0.77
CA PHE A 52 17.11 12.63 -1.83
C PHE A 52 17.78 13.11 -3.12
N GLU A 53 18.42 12.20 -3.85
CA GLU A 53 19.08 12.50 -5.12
C GLU A 53 18.07 12.69 -6.25
N SER A 54 16.94 11.98 -6.18
CA SER A 54 15.89 12.05 -7.19
C SER A 54 14.52 11.69 -6.64
N LYS A 55 13.47 12.07 -7.40
CA LYS A 55 12.10 11.62 -7.12
C LYS A 55 11.94 10.11 -7.27
N ASP A 56 12.70 9.47 -8.17
CA ASP A 56 12.65 8.02 -8.38
C ASP A 56 13.22 7.24 -7.17
N GLU A 57 14.30 7.75 -6.56
CA GLU A 57 14.82 7.21 -5.30
C GLU A 57 13.78 7.33 -4.18
N LEU A 58 13.21 8.53 -4.01
CA LEU A 58 12.15 8.75 -3.02
C LEU A 58 10.92 7.87 -3.27
N ALA A 59 10.54 7.64 -4.53
CA ALA A 59 9.42 6.76 -4.87
C ALA A 59 9.65 5.33 -4.35
N ALA A 60 10.87 4.81 -4.44
CA ALA A 60 11.21 3.51 -3.85
C ALA A 60 11.11 3.51 -2.33
N VAL A 61 11.71 4.49 -1.66
CA VAL A 61 11.66 4.63 -0.18
C VAL A 61 10.22 4.75 0.31
N ALA A 62 9.41 5.60 -0.33
CA ALA A 62 8.01 5.80 -0.01
C ALA A 62 7.18 4.53 -0.26
N CYS A 63 7.48 3.78 -1.31
CA CYS A 63 6.84 2.49 -1.61
C CYS A 63 7.17 1.45 -0.51
N GLU A 64 8.45 1.30 -0.15
CA GLU A 64 8.89 0.41 0.94
C GLU A 64 8.19 0.75 2.26
N ARG A 65 8.18 2.05 2.60
CA ARG A 65 7.48 2.56 3.78
C ARG A 65 5.99 2.18 3.75
N ALA A 66 5.30 2.44 2.64
CA ALA A 66 3.86 2.16 2.53
C ALA A 66 3.53 0.66 2.66
N PHE A 67 4.38 -0.22 2.11
CA PHE A 67 4.24 -1.67 2.28
C PHE A 67 4.54 -2.10 3.72
N GLY A 68 5.59 -1.55 4.35
CA GLY A 68 5.91 -1.81 5.75
C GLY A 68 4.78 -1.42 6.69
N GLU A 69 4.22 -0.22 6.54
CA GLU A 69 3.05 0.24 7.30
C GLU A 69 1.83 -0.67 7.09
N SER A 70 1.61 -1.16 5.87
CA SER A 70 0.51 -2.09 5.57
C SER A 70 0.70 -3.44 6.27
N VAL A 71 1.92 -3.99 6.26
CA VAL A 71 2.23 -5.25 6.96
C VAL A 71 2.08 -5.11 8.47
N VAL A 72 2.50 -3.99 9.07
CA VAL A 72 2.28 -3.69 10.49
C VAL A 72 0.78 -3.63 10.79
N ARG A 73 0.00 -2.94 9.95
CA ARG A 73 -1.46 -2.85 10.10
C ARG A 73 -2.12 -4.23 10.05
N TRP A 74 -1.71 -5.08 9.11
CA TRP A 74 -2.20 -6.45 8.98
C TRP A 74 -1.92 -7.30 10.21
N ARG A 75 -0.74 -7.14 10.82
CA ARG A 75 -0.39 -7.84 12.07
C ARG A 75 -1.31 -7.47 13.23
N ALA A 76 -1.87 -6.26 13.21
CA ALA A 76 -2.75 -5.77 14.26
C ALA A 76 -4.25 -6.09 14.02
N LEU A 77 -4.64 -6.63 12.85
CA LEU A 77 -6.05 -6.88 12.53
C LEU A 77 -6.66 -8.03 13.35
N VAL A 78 -5.87 -9.08 13.61
CA VAL A 78 -6.27 -10.27 14.36
C VAL A 78 -5.10 -10.74 15.22
N LYS A 79 -5.39 -11.54 16.24
CA LYS A 79 -4.36 -12.22 17.04
C LYS A 79 -3.55 -13.21 16.18
N GLU A 80 -2.32 -13.51 16.58
CA GLU A 80 -1.44 -14.39 15.80
C GLU A 80 -1.92 -15.84 15.72
N ASP A 81 -2.73 -16.28 16.69
CA ASP A 81 -3.36 -17.59 16.75
C ASP A 81 -4.72 -17.65 16.03
N ALA A 82 -5.17 -16.53 15.44
CA ALA A 82 -6.38 -16.52 14.63
C ALA A 82 -6.21 -17.42 13.40
N GLY A 83 -7.25 -18.19 13.08
CA GLY A 83 -7.26 -19.04 11.90
C GLY A 83 -7.24 -18.26 10.59
N GLU A 84 -6.90 -18.95 9.50
CA GLU A 84 -6.82 -18.39 8.14
C GLU A 84 -8.09 -17.61 7.75
N GLN A 85 -9.28 -18.15 8.03
CA GLN A 85 -10.54 -17.52 7.64
C GLN A 85 -10.81 -16.22 8.41
N ALA A 86 -10.62 -16.21 9.73
CA ALA A 86 -10.80 -15.00 10.55
C ALA A 86 -9.89 -13.85 10.09
N PHE A 87 -8.66 -14.17 9.67
CA PHE A 87 -7.76 -13.15 9.11
C PHE A 87 -8.24 -12.64 7.75
N VAL A 88 -8.73 -13.52 6.89
CA VAL A 88 -9.27 -13.15 5.57
C VAL A 88 -10.51 -12.28 5.72
N ASP A 89 -11.43 -12.62 6.62
CA ASP A 89 -12.63 -11.82 6.89
C ASP A 89 -12.26 -10.42 7.42
N ALA A 90 -11.28 -10.35 8.32
CA ALA A 90 -10.77 -9.08 8.85
C ALA A 90 -10.13 -8.22 7.74
N LEU A 91 -9.36 -8.84 6.83
CA LEU A 91 -8.79 -8.16 5.67
C LEU A 91 -9.87 -7.70 4.70
N ALA A 92 -10.84 -8.55 4.36
CA ALA A 92 -11.94 -8.22 3.48
C ALA A 92 -12.75 -7.05 4.03
N LYS A 93 -13.09 -7.08 5.32
CA LYS A 93 -13.77 -5.96 6.01
C LYS A 93 -12.95 -4.67 5.97
N HIS A 94 -11.63 -4.75 6.14
CA HIS A 94 -10.77 -3.58 6.07
C HIS A 94 -10.70 -3.02 4.65
N TYR A 95 -10.25 -3.81 3.68
CA TYR A 95 -9.98 -3.42 2.29
C TYR A 95 -11.23 -3.05 1.52
N LEU A 96 -12.30 -3.81 1.70
CA LEU A 96 -13.54 -3.66 0.96
C LEU A 96 -14.49 -2.78 1.76
N SER A 97 -14.07 -1.55 2.06
CA SER A 97 -14.88 -0.57 2.80
C SER A 97 -14.92 0.76 2.07
N ALA A 98 -16.01 1.52 2.26
CA ALA A 98 -16.13 2.88 1.72
C ALA A 98 -14.93 3.75 2.12
N LYS A 99 -14.46 3.64 3.37
CA LYS A 99 -13.25 4.34 3.84
C LYS A 99 -12.04 4.03 2.96
N GLN A 100 -11.74 2.75 2.70
CA GLN A 100 -10.59 2.39 1.87
C GLN A 100 -10.79 2.74 0.40
N ARG A 101 -12.03 2.74 -0.11
CA ARG A 101 -12.34 3.25 -1.44
C ARG A 101 -12.04 4.75 -1.52
N ASP A 102 -12.50 5.52 -0.54
CA ASP A 102 -12.56 6.99 -0.61
C ASP A 102 -11.27 7.67 -0.12
N GLU A 103 -10.47 7.00 0.71
CA GLU A 103 -9.22 7.53 1.28
C GLU A 103 -7.97 6.74 0.79
N PRO A 104 -7.55 6.87 -0.48
CA PRO A 104 -6.46 6.08 -1.04
C PRO A 104 -5.11 6.30 -0.35
N GLY A 105 -4.86 7.50 0.20
CA GLY A 105 -3.62 7.82 0.92
C GLY A 105 -3.40 7.00 2.19
N GLY A 106 -4.46 6.56 2.86
CA GLY A 106 -4.39 5.66 4.00
C GLY A 106 -4.37 4.18 3.62
N GLY A 107 -4.65 3.86 2.36
CA GLY A 107 -4.89 2.51 1.90
C GLY A 107 -3.65 1.72 1.47
N CYS A 108 -3.90 0.56 0.88
CA CYS A 108 -2.86 -0.37 0.48
C CYS A 108 -2.07 0.14 -0.75
N PRO A 109 -0.73 0.11 -0.70
CA PRO A 109 0.11 0.49 -1.85
C PRO A 109 -0.12 -0.39 -3.08
N ALA A 110 -0.52 -1.65 -2.91
CA ALA A 110 -0.84 -2.52 -4.04
C ALA A 110 -2.09 -2.05 -4.82
N VAL A 111 -3.00 -1.30 -4.20
CA VAL A 111 -4.14 -0.69 -4.90
C VAL A 111 -3.72 0.63 -5.56
N GLY A 112 -2.96 1.46 -4.83
CA GLY A 112 -2.60 2.80 -5.29
C GLY A 112 -1.45 2.86 -6.31
N LEU A 113 -0.55 1.86 -6.35
CA LEU A 113 0.70 1.94 -7.12
C LEU A 113 0.88 0.83 -8.15
N ALA A 114 0.05 -0.21 -8.17
CA ALA A 114 0.24 -1.34 -9.10
C ALA A 114 0.30 -0.89 -10.56
N THR A 115 -0.63 -0.03 -10.96
CA THR A 115 -0.72 0.46 -12.34
C THR A 115 0.45 1.39 -12.67
N ASP A 116 0.82 2.31 -11.79
CA ASP A 116 1.99 3.18 -11.99
C ASP A 116 3.28 2.35 -12.13
N VAL A 117 3.55 1.47 -11.17
CA VAL A 117 4.76 0.61 -11.18
C VAL A 117 4.81 -0.31 -12.39
N SER A 118 3.65 -0.75 -12.91
CA SER A 118 3.61 -1.57 -14.13
C SER A 118 4.10 -0.83 -15.38
N ARG A 119 3.95 0.51 -15.41
CA ARG A 119 4.36 1.37 -16.52
C ARG A 119 5.81 1.87 -16.42
N GLU A 120 6.42 1.76 -15.24
CA GLU A 120 7.82 2.13 -15.03
C GLU A 120 8.78 1.13 -15.69
N GLU A 121 9.95 1.61 -16.11
CA GLU A 121 11.04 0.76 -16.62
C GLU A 121 11.50 -0.27 -15.57
N THR A 122 11.86 -1.48 -16.01
CA THR A 122 12.22 -2.62 -15.13
C THR A 122 13.41 -2.34 -14.22
N THR A 123 14.27 -1.39 -14.61
CA THR A 123 15.49 -0.97 -13.90
C THR A 123 15.23 0.03 -12.78
N LYS A 124 14.06 0.68 -12.73
CA LYS A 124 13.78 1.72 -11.74
C LYS A 124 13.66 1.15 -10.33
N PRO A 125 14.23 1.82 -9.30
CA PRO A 125 14.24 1.34 -7.91
C PRO A 125 12.86 1.00 -7.35
N VAL A 126 11.83 1.76 -7.73
CA VAL A 126 10.45 1.57 -7.24
C VAL A 126 9.88 0.19 -7.58
N ARG A 127 10.31 -0.44 -8.68
CA ARG A 127 9.87 -1.79 -9.04
C ARG A 127 10.42 -2.85 -8.09
N GLY A 128 11.68 -2.68 -7.67
CA GLY A 128 12.31 -3.53 -6.67
C GLY A 128 11.59 -3.41 -5.32
N ALA A 129 11.38 -2.18 -4.86
CA ALA A 129 10.64 -1.86 -3.65
C ALA A 129 9.23 -2.51 -3.66
N TYR A 130 8.49 -2.32 -4.75
CA TYR A 130 7.14 -2.86 -4.91
C TYR A 130 7.13 -4.40 -4.88
N LEU A 131 8.06 -5.05 -5.58
CA LEU A 131 8.17 -6.51 -5.60
C LEU A 131 8.42 -7.07 -4.19
N GLN A 132 9.34 -6.47 -3.43
CA GLN A 132 9.65 -6.92 -2.07
C GLN A 132 8.49 -6.66 -1.10
N GLY A 133 7.83 -5.51 -1.23
CA GLY A 133 6.62 -5.20 -0.48
C GLY A 133 5.50 -6.20 -0.74
N LEU A 134 5.25 -6.54 -2.00
CA LEU A 134 4.22 -7.51 -2.39
C LEU A 134 4.57 -8.92 -1.89
N LYS A 135 5.84 -9.34 -1.98
CA LYS A 135 6.32 -10.60 -1.39
C LYS A 135 6.07 -10.64 0.11
N SER A 136 6.33 -9.56 0.83
CA SER A 136 6.11 -9.46 2.28
C SER A 136 4.62 -9.60 2.63
N MET A 137 3.74 -8.92 1.90
CA MET A 137 2.30 -9.05 2.10
C MET A 137 1.80 -10.48 1.83
N LEU A 138 2.20 -11.07 0.70
CA LEU A 138 1.85 -12.46 0.37
C LEU A 138 2.39 -13.46 1.39
N GLY A 139 3.61 -13.23 1.91
CA GLY A 139 4.20 -14.01 2.98
C GLY A 139 3.36 -13.95 4.26
N ARG A 140 2.91 -12.74 4.65
CA ARG A 140 2.03 -12.57 5.81
C ARG A 140 0.67 -13.22 5.60
N LEU A 141 0.08 -13.11 4.42
CA LEU A 141 -1.21 -13.73 4.13
C LEU A 141 -1.11 -15.26 4.19
N ALA A 142 -0.04 -15.82 3.63
CA ALA A 142 0.19 -17.26 3.65
C ALA A 142 0.53 -17.80 5.05
N SER A 143 1.12 -17.00 5.95
CA SER A 143 1.53 -17.47 7.28
C SER A 143 0.35 -17.88 8.17
N PHE A 144 -0.86 -17.37 7.91
CA PHE A 144 -2.07 -17.78 8.63
C PHE A 144 -2.57 -19.19 8.26
N ALA A 145 -2.03 -19.78 7.19
CA ALA A 145 -2.23 -21.20 6.88
C ALA A 145 -1.26 -22.12 7.65
N GLY A 146 -0.37 -21.56 8.48
CA GLY A 146 0.63 -22.27 9.27
C GLY A 146 2.08 -21.83 8.98
N PRO A 147 3.06 -22.31 9.78
CA PRO A 147 4.45 -21.84 9.76
C PRO A 147 5.21 -22.20 8.46
N ARG A 148 4.75 -23.23 7.73
CA ARG A 148 5.27 -23.59 6.41
C ARG A 148 4.08 -23.74 5.43
N PRO A 149 3.68 -22.65 4.77
CA PRO A 149 2.52 -22.67 3.88
C PRO A 149 2.76 -23.61 2.69
N SER A 150 1.79 -24.46 2.38
CA SER A 150 1.82 -25.31 1.19
C SER A 150 1.73 -24.49 -0.10
N LYS A 151 2.05 -25.11 -1.25
CA LYS A 151 1.83 -24.49 -2.58
C LYS A 151 0.37 -24.04 -2.77
N LYS A 152 -0.59 -24.84 -2.30
CA LYS A 152 -2.03 -24.49 -2.35
C LYS A 152 -2.36 -23.28 -1.47
N ALA A 153 -1.82 -23.21 -0.25
CA ALA A 153 -2.00 -22.05 0.62
C ALA A 153 -1.43 -20.77 0.00
N ARG A 154 -0.25 -20.87 -0.64
CA ARG A 154 0.34 -19.75 -1.39
C ARG A 154 -0.54 -19.32 -2.57
N GLN A 155 -1.11 -20.27 -3.33
CA GLN A 155 -2.03 -19.95 -4.43
C GLN A 155 -3.28 -19.24 -3.92
N ARG A 156 -3.88 -19.69 -2.81
CA ARG A 156 -5.01 -19.00 -2.17
C ARG A 156 -4.64 -17.59 -1.74
N ALA A 157 -3.48 -17.39 -1.10
CA ALA A 157 -3.02 -16.07 -0.71
C ALA A 157 -2.88 -15.12 -1.90
N ILE A 158 -2.31 -15.59 -3.03
CA ILE A 158 -2.22 -14.81 -4.26
C ILE A 158 -3.61 -14.46 -4.78
N ALA A 159 -4.51 -15.43 -4.89
CA ALA A 159 -5.88 -15.21 -5.39
C ALA A 159 -6.63 -14.20 -4.52
N ARG A 160 -6.58 -14.35 -3.19
CA ARG A 160 -7.24 -13.44 -2.24
C ARG A 160 -6.69 -12.02 -2.31
N LEU A 161 -5.37 -11.85 -2.34
CA LEU A 161 -4.78 -10.52 -2.49
C LEU A 161 -5.18 -9.88 -3.81
N SER A 162 -5.16 -10.64 -4.91
CA SER A 162 -5.60 -10.14 -6.23
C SER A 162 -7.08 -9.73 -6.22
N MET A 163 -7.96 -10.50 -5.58
CA MET A 163 -9.37 -10.16 -5.44
C MET A 163 -9.57 -8.88 -4.62
N LEU A 164 -8.93 -8.78 -3.45
CA LEU A 164 -9.00 -7.59 -2.60
C LEU A 164 -8.51 -6.33 -3.33
N VAL A 165 -7.37 -6.43 -4.00
CA VAL A 165 -6.78 -5.30 -4.75
C VAL A 165 -7.65 -4.94 -5.95
N GLY A 166 -8.07 -5.93 -6.75
CA GLY A 166 -8.90 -5.72 -7.93
C GLY A 166 -10.25 -5.09 -7.59
N ALA A 167 -10.94 -5.61 -6.56
CA ALA A 167 -12.21 -5.08 -6.10
C ALA A 167 -12.08 -3.63 -5.64
N ALA A 168 -11.07 -3.31 -4.81
CA ALA A 168 -10.84 -1.95 -4.36
C ALA A 168 -10.51 -1.00 -5.52
N THR A 169 -9.70 -1.43 -6.50
CA THR A 169 -9.37 -0.62 -7.68
C THR A 169 -10.61 -0.36 -8.55
N LEU A 170 -11.39 -1.39 -8.85
CA LEU A 170 -12.60 -1.26 -9.68
C LEU A 170 -13.66 -0.42 -8.99
N ALA A 171 -13.93 -0.65 -7.70
CA ALA A 171 -14.89 0.13 -6.92
C ALA A 171 -14.52 1.61 -6.86
N ARG A 172 -13.22 1.94 -6.79
CA ARG A 172 -12.75 3.33 -6.88
C ARG A 172 -13.00 3.94 -8.25
N ALA A 173 -12.79 3.18 -9.33
CA ALA A 173 -12.94 3.65 -10.70
C ALA A 173 -14.40 4.00 -11.06
N VAL A 174 -15.38 3.28 -10.48
CA VAL A 174 -16.82 3.50 -10.71
C VAL A 174 -17.51 4.21 -9.55
N ARG A 175 -16.76 4.90 -8.68
CA ARG A 175 -17.33 5.59 -7.51
C ARG A 175 -18.40 6.59 -7.93
N GLY A 176 -19.50 6.61 -7.18
CA GLY A 176 -20.69 7.43 -7.48
C GLY A 176 -21.82 6.64 -8.14
N ASP A 177 -21.51 5.44 -8.63
CA ASP A 177 -22.48 4.47 -9.12
C ASP A 177 -22.73 3.36 -8.08
N PRO A 178 -23.96 2.83 -7.92
CA PRO A 178 -24.25 1.70 -7.03
C PRO A 178 -23.35 0.47 -7.25
N LEU A 179 -22.87 0.26 -8.48
CA LEU A 179 -21.92 -0.80 -8.81
C LEU A 179 -20.64 -0.74 -7.95
N SER A 180 -20.23 0.44 -7.50
CA SER A 180 -19.07 0.61 -6.62
C SER A 180 -19.21 -0.19 -5.32
N ASP A 181 -20.35 -0.08 -4.64
CA ASP A 181 -20.62 -0.79 -3.38
C ASP A 181 -20.96 -2.26 -3.63
N GLU A 182 -21.58 -2.57 -4.77
CA GLU A 182 -21.85 -3.94 -5.22
C GLU A 182 -20.56 -4.73 -5.40
N ILE A 183 -19.54 -4.18 -6.08
CA ILE A 183 -18.22 -4.81 -6.25
C ILE A 183 -17.58 -5.14 -4.90
N LEU A 184 -17.59 -4.18 -3.97
CA LEU A 184 -17.00 -4.38 -2.64
C LEU A 184 -17.72 -5.48 -1.86
N THR A 185 -19.05 -5.55 -2.00
CA THR A 185 -19.88 -6.53 -1.29
C THR A 185 -19.74 -7.92 -1.89
N ALA A 186 -19.87 -8.05 -3.21
CA ALA A 186 -19.74 -9.32 -3.92
C ALA A 186 -18.40 -10.02 -3.62
N VAL A 187 -17.29 -9.27 -3.61
CA VAL A 187 -15.97 -9.86 -3.32
C VAL A 187 -15.80 -10.16 -1.83
N ARG A 188 -16.43 -9.40 -0.93
CA ARG A 188 -16.40 -9.69 0.51
C ARG A 188 -17.12 -11.01 0.80
N ASP A 189 -18.31 -11.17 0.23
CA ASP A 189 -19.14 -12.36 0.42
C ASP A 189 -18.47 -13.58 -0.21
N TYR A 190 -17.92 -13.44 -1.43
CA TYR A 190 -17.16 -14.53 -2.07
C TYR A 190 -15.94 -14.99 -1.25
N LEU A 191 -15.21 -14.05 -0.63
CA LEU A 191 -14.06 -14.37 0.21
C LEU A 191 -14.45 -15.09 1.51
N HIS A 192 -15.67 -14.88 1.98
CA HIS A 192 -16.25 -15.57 3.14
C HIS A 192 -16.71 -16.98 2.76
N ASP A 193 -17.54 -17.09 1.71
CA ASP A 193 -18.26 -18.32 1.36
C ASP A 193 -17.40 -19.39 0.67
N SER A 194 -16.32 -19.00 -0.02
CA SER A 194 -15.55 -19.92 -0.87
C SER A 194 -14.83 -21.05 -0.11
N PHE A 195 -14.91 -21.10 1.21
CA PHE A 195 -14.10 -22.01 2.05
C PHE A 195 -14.80 -22.52 3.34
N GLU A 196 -16.14 -22.40 3.45
CA GLU A 196 -16.95 -23.32 4.29
C GLU A 196 -17.12 -24.68 3.60
#